data_AF-A0A5E8VFY9-F1
#
_entry.id   AF-A0A5E8VFY9-F1
#
_cell.length_a   1.000
_cell.length_b   1.000
_cell.length_c   1.000
_cell.angle_alpha   90.00
_cell.angle_beta   90.00
_cell.angle_gamma   90.00
#
_symmetry.space_group_name_H-M   'P 1'
#
loop_
_entity.id
_entity.type
_entity.pdbx_description
1 polymer ?
#
loop_
_entity_poly.entity_id
_entity_poly.type
_entity_poly.pdbx_seq_one_letter_code
_entity_poly.pdbx_strand_id
1 'polypeptide(L)'
;MSDEVKLAKAVDRASRAERLLGDDLLKEAFETLEKSYIDAWRATTIHATADREKLFVAINVVGKVRDHLNSVVQNGKLAKAELATLSEPKKRFGIV
;
A
#
# COMPACT_ATOMS: atom_id res chain seq x y z
N MET A 1 -13.87 9.77 -21.05
CA MET A 1 -14.63 8.68 -20.37
C MET A 1 -13.75 7.53 -19.88
N SER A 2 -12.82 6.94 -20.66
CA SER A 2 -11.96 5.84 -20.17
C SER A 2 -11.06 6.25 -19.00
N ASP A 3 -10.47 7.45 -19.04
CA ASP A 3 -9.51 7.89 -18.03
C ASP A 3 -10.16 8.32 -16.71
N GLU A 4 -11.31 9.01 -16.75
CA GLU A 4 -12.11 9.29 -15.54
C GLU A 4 -12.51 8.01 -14.80
N VAL A 5 -12.88 6.95 -15.53
CA VAL A 5 -13.19 5.63 -14.94
C VAL A 5 -11.97 5.00 -14.29
N LYS A 6 -10.77 5.12 -14.89
CA LYS A 6 -9.52 4.64 -14.28
C LYS A 6 -9.19 5.40 -13.00
N LEU A 7 -9.32 6.73 -13.03
CA LEU A 7 -9.09 7.59 -11.87
C LEU A 7 -10.08 7.25 -10.74
N ALA A 8 -11.37 7.09 -11.05
CA ALA A 8 -12.39 6.72 -10.06
C ALA A 8 -12.09 5.35 -9.42
N LYS A 9 -11.64 4.36 -10.22
CA LYS A 9 -11.19 3.05 -9.72
C LYS A 9 -9.95 3.16 -8.82
N ALA A 10 -9.01 4.05 -9.14
CA ALA A 10 -7.83 4.29 -8.31
C ALA A 10 -8.21 4.89 -6.95
N VAL A 11 -9.18 5.81 -6.92
CA VAL A 11 -9.74 6.38 -5.69
C VAL A 11 -10.43 5.32 -4.83
N ASP A 12 -11.27 4.46 -5.42
CA ASP A 12 -11.91 3.35 -4.68
C ASP A 12 -10.87 2.38 -4.09
N ARG A 13 -9.87 1.99 -4.90
CA ARG A 13 -8.77 1.15 -4.42
C ARG A 13 -7.99 1.79 -3.28
N ALA A 14 -7.73 3.09 -3.34
CA ALA A 14 -7.06 3.79 -2.24
C ALA A 14 -7.90 3.78 -0.96
N SER A 15 -9.22 4.03 -1.04
CA SER A 15 -10.10 3.93 0.13
C SER A 15 -10.07 2.54 0.76
N ARG A 16 -10.04 1.48 -0.06
CA ARG A 16 -9.89 0.10 0.44
C ARG A 16 -8.53 -0.13 1.09
N ALA A 17 -7.45 0.36 0.49
CA ALA A 17 -6.10 0.25 1.03
C ALA A 17 -5.94 1.04 2.34
N GLU A 18 -6.54 2.22 2.47
CA GLU A 18 -6.58 2.99 3.72
C GLU A 18 -7.31 2.23 4.82
N ARG A 19 -8.45 1.57 4.52
CA ARG A 19 -9.15 0.72 5.48
C ARG A 19 -8.28 -0.45 5.94
N LEU A 20 -7.60 -1.13 5.03
CA LEU A 20 -6.69 -2.23 5.36
C LEU A 20 -5.53 -1.75 6.24
N LEU A 21 -4.88 -0.65 5.89
CA LEU A 21 -3.78 -0.08 6.67
C LEU A 21 -4.24 0.44 8.05
N GLY A 22 -5.51 0.83 8.17
CA GLY A 22 -6.14 1.22 9.42
C GLY A 22 -6.65 0.07 10.27
N ASP A 23 -6.76 -1.14 9.72
CA ASP A 23 -7.27 -2.33 10.40
C ASP A 23 -6.26 -2.87 11.41
N ASP A 24 -6.70 -3.06 12.66
CA ASP A 24 -5.80 -3.41 13.75
C ASP A 24 -5.28 -4.85 13.64
N LEU A 25 -6.08 -5.78 13.13
CA LEU A 25 -5.64 -7.16 12.91
C LEU A 25 -4.57 -7.24 11.81
N LEU A 26 -4.70 -6.45 10.74
CA LEU A 26 -3.70 -6.42 9.69
C LEU A 26 -2.39 -5.74 10.16
N LYS A 27 -2.48 -4.67 10.95
CA LYS A 27 -1.29 -4.06 11.58
C LYS A 27 -0.57 -5.07 12.48
N GLU A 28 -1.31 -5.74 13.36
CA GLU A 28 -0.78 -6.79 14.24
C GLU A 28 -0.11 -7.90 13.42
N ALA A 29 -0.71 -8.32 12.30
CA ALA A 29 -0.13 -9.33 11.43
C ALA A 29 1.22 -8.88 10.84
N PHE A 30 1.34 -7.64 10.35
CA PHE A 30 2.61 -7.12 9.86
C PHE A 30 3.68 -7.10 10.96
N GLU A 31 3.35 -6.55 12.13
CA GLU A 31 4.28 -6.43 13.27
C GLU A 31 4.71 -7.81 13.80
N THR A 32 3.76 -8.73 13.97
CA THR A 32 4.01 -10.07 14.49
C THR A 32 4.87 -10.88 13.55
N LEU A 33 4.57 -10.86 12.24
CA LEU A 33 5.35 -11.61 11.25
C LEU A 33 6.77 -11.04 11.10
N GLU A 34 6.89 -9.71 11.00
CA GLU A 34 8.20 -9.06 10.90
C GLU A 34 9.07 -9.39 12.12
N LYS A 35 8.51 -9.27 13.33
CA LYS A 35 9.20 -9.63 14.57
C LYS A 35 9.60 -11.10 14.59
N SER A 36 8.68 -12.01 14.27
CA SER A 36 8.96 -13.45 14.27
C SER A 36 10.09 -13.83 13.32
N TYR A 37 10.15 -13.22 12.13
CA TYR A 37 11.23 -13.50 11.18
C TYR A 37 12.56 -12.88 11.62
N ILE A 38 12.55 -11.69 12.23
CA ILE A 38 13.76 -11.07 12.81
C ILE A 38 14.31 -11.93 13.94
N ASP A 39 13.45 -12.41 14.84
CA ASP A 39 13.85 -13.25 15.96
C ASP A 39 14.46 -14.57 15.46
N ALA A 40 13.82 -15.21 14.47
CA ALA A 40 14.36 -16.40 13.81
C ALA A 40 15.70 -16.12 13.12
N TRP A 41 15.85 -14.98 12.45
CA TRP A 41 17.08 -14.58 11.76
C TRP A 41 18.25 -14.41 12.75
N ARG A 42 17.98 -13.79 13.90
CA ARG A 42 18.95 -13.60 15.00
C ARG A 42 19.36 -14.91 15.67
N ALA A 43 18.48 -15.92 15.64
CA ALA A 43 18.77 -17.24 16.18
C ALA A 43 19.59 -18.14 15.22
N THR A 44 19.87 -17.69 13.99
CA THR A 44 20.69 -18.48 13.04
C THR A 44 22.13 -18.63 13.52
N THR A 45 22.74 -19.79 13.22
CA THR A 45 24.16 -20.04 13.54
C THR A 45 25.07 -19.59 12.39
N ILE A 46 26.39 -19.57 12.62
CA ILE A 46 27.39 -19.20 11.60
C ILE A 46 27.33 -20.08 10.35
N HIS A 47 26.88 -21.33 10.46
CA HIS A 47 26.80 -22.27 9.34
C HIS A 47 25.47 -22.21 8.56
N ALA A 48 24.48 -21.47 9.07
CA ALA A 48 23.13 -21.40 8.51
C ALA A 48 22.93 -20.23 7.52
N THR A 49 23.87 -20.01 6.60
CA THR A 49 23.83 -18.87 5.66
C THR A 49 22.57 -18.87 4.79
N ALA A 50 22.21 -20.01 4.20
CA ALA A 50 21.04 -20.11 3.31
C ALA A 50 19.73 -19.78 4.04
N ASP A 51 19.58 -20.19 5.30
CA ASP A 51 18.39 -19.89 6.10
C ASP A 51 18.34 -18.41 6.48
N ARG A 52 19.49 -17.81 6.80
CA ARG A 52 19.62 -16.38 7.05
C ARG A 52 19.21 -15.54 5.85
N GLU A 53 19.60 -15.94 4.64
CA GLU A 53 19.21 -15.27 3.39
C GLU A 53 17.70 -15.36 3.14
N LYS A 54 17.10 -16.55 3.33
CA LYS A 54 15.65 -16.74 3.19
C LYS A 54 14.88 -15.85 4.18
N LEU A 55 15.29 -15.82 5.44
CA LEU A 55 14.67 -14.99 6.47
C LEU A 55 14.83 -13.51 6.18
N PHE A 56 16.00 -13.08 5.69
CA PHE A 56 16.19 -11.70 5.23
C PHE A 56 15.20 -11.33 4.12
N VAL A 57 15.02 -12.20 3.12
CA VAL A 57 14.03 -11.97 2.06
C VAL A 57 12.61 -11.90 2.65
N ALA A 58 12.25 -12.81 3.56
CA ALA A 58 10.93 -12.84 4.19
C ALA A 58 10.61 -11.53 4.94
N ILE A 59 11.54 -11.03 5.76
CA ILE A 59 11.41 -9.74 6.47
C ILE A 59 11.12 -8.61 5.47
N ASN A 60 11.90 -8.52 4.38
CA ASN A 60 11.72 -7.49 3.38
C ASN A 60 10.39 -7.63 2.62
N VAL A 61 9.92 -8.85 2.37
CA VAL A 61 8.63 -9.08 1.68
C VAL A 61 7.46 -8.58 2.53
N VAL A 62 7.47 -8.78 3.84
CA VAL A 62 6.44 -8.23 4.75
C VAL A 62 6.38 -6.71 4.62
N GLY A 63 7.53 -6.04 4.69
CA GLY A 63 7.63 -4.59 4.47
C GLY A 63 7.11 -4.16 3.09
N LYS A 64 7.50 -4.86 2.02
CA LYS A 64 7.07 -4.55 0.65
C LYS A 64 5.56 -4.64 0.45
N VAL A 65 4.87 -5.55 1.14
CA VAL A 65 3.40 -5.64 1.07
C VAL A 65 2.77 -4.40 1.69
N ARG A 66 3.25 -3.97 2.87
CA ARG A 66 2.80 -2.73 3.52
C ARG A 66 3.09 -1.51 2.63
N ASP A 67 4.26 -1.43 2.03
CA ASP A 67 4.66 -0.35 1.13
C ASP A 67 3.79 -0.32 -0.13
N HIS A 68 3.42 -1.47 -0.69
CA HIS A 68 2.51 -1.55 -1.82
C HIS A 68 1.14 -0.96 -1.47
N LEU A 69 0.57 -1.29 -0.31
CA LEU A 69 -0.69 -0.71 0.16
C LEU A 69 -0.57 0.81 0.30
N ASN A 70 0.52 1.31 0.91
CA ASN A 70 0.78 2.74 1.01
C ASN A 70 0.86 3.41 -0.36
N SER A 71 1.56 2.80 -1.33
CA SER A 71 1.63 3.30 -2.71
C SER A 71 0.25 3.37 -3.36
N VAL A 72 -0.61 2.36 -3.18
CA VAL A 72 -2.00 2.39 -3.68
C VAL A 72 -2.77 3.58 -3.09
N VAL A 73 -2.60 3.87 -1.81
CA VAL A 73 -3.21 5.05 -1.17
C VAL A 73 -2.73 6.35 -1.80
N GLN A 74 -1.41 6.52 -1.95
CA GLN A 74 -0.85 7.75 -2.55
C GLN A 74 -1.32 7.94 -4.00
N ASN A 75 -1.36 6.86 -4.79
CA ASN A 75 -1.84 6.90 -6.16
C ASN A 75 -3.31 7.34 -6.25
N GLY A 76 -4.18 6.86 -5.34
CA GLY A 76 -5.57 7.32 -5.33
C GLY A 76 -5.75 8.75 -4.83
N LYS A 77 -4.88 9.26 -3.94
CA LYS A 77 -4.87 10.68 -3.56
C LYS A 77 -4.56 11.57 -4.75
N LEU A 78 -3.56 11.20 -5.55
CA LEU A 78 -3.25 11.90 -6.81
C LEU A 78 -4.44 11.81 -7.79
N ALA A 79 -5.03 10.63 -7.97
CA ALA A 79 -6.17 10.45 -8.87
C ALA A 79 -7.40 11.27 -8.42
N LYS A 80 -7.63 11.41 -7.11
CA LYS A 80 -8.70 12.26 -6.56
C LYS A 80 -8.47 13.73 -6.87
N ALA A 81 -7.23 14.20 -6.76
CA ALA A 81 -6.88 15.58 -7.11
C ALA A 81 -7.09 15.85 -8.61
N GLU A 82 -6.72 14.90 -9.48
CA GLU A 82 -6.93 15.00 -10.92
C GLU A 82 -8.42 14.98 -11.29
N LEU A 83 -9.25 14.15 -10.65
CA LEU A 83 -10.70 14.19 -10.87
C LEU A 83 -11.32 15.52 -10.46
N ALA A 84 -10.83 16.13 -9.37
CA ALA A 84 -11.31 17.44 -8.94
C ALA A 84 -11.03 18.51 -10.01
N THR A 85 -9.80 18.55 -10.56
CA THR A 85 -9.45 19.52 -11.62
C THR A 85 -10.25 19.31 -12.90
N LEU A 86 -10.58 18.06 -13.27
CA LEU A 86 -11.43 17.75 -14.42
C LEU A 86 -12.90 18.18 -14.24
N SER A 87 -13.37 18.30 -12.98
CA SER A 87 -14.74 18.70 -12.67
C SER A 87 -14.96 20.22 -12.63
N GLU A 88 -13.90 21.00 -12.37
CA GLU A 88 -13.97 22.46 -12.26
C GLU A 88 -14.26 23.26 -13.56
N PRO A 89 -14.00 22.80 -14.80
CA PRO A 89 -14.27 23.58 -16.02
C PRO A 89 -15.76 23.87 -16.26
N LYS A 90 -16.68 23.04 -15.75
CA LYS A 90 -18.13 23.23 -15.95
C LYS A 90 -18.75 24.36 -15.11
N LYS A 91 -18.07 24.85 -14.07
CA LYS A 91 -18.57 25.96 -13.23
C LYS A 91 -18.14 27.34 -13.70
N ARG A 92 -17.15 27.44 -14.59
CA ARG A 92 -16.62 28.74 -15.08
C ARG A 92 -17.27 29.22 -16.37
N PHE A 93 -17.85 28.32 -17.17
CA PHE A 93 -18.62 28.68 -18.36
C PHE A 93 -20.10 28.47 -18.06
N GLY A 94 -20.76 29.51 -17.55
CA GLY A 94 -22.19 29.51 -17.31
C GLY A 94 -22.97 29.28 -18.60
N ILE A 95 -23.25 28.02 -18.90
CA ILE A 95 -24.28 27.61 -19.86
C ILE A 95 -25.40 27.04 -19.00
N VAL A 96 -26.52 27.76 -19.03
CA VAL A 96 -27.82 27.44 -18.43
C VAL A 96 -28.29 26.05 -18.84
#